data_AF-A0A938C704-F1
#
_entry.id   AF-A0A938C704-F1
#
_cell.length_a   1.000
_cell.length_b   1.000
_cell.length_c   1.000
_cell.angle_alpha   90.00
_cell.angle_beta   90.00
_cell.angle_gamma   90.00
#
_symmetry.space_group_name_H-M   'P 1'
#
loop_
_entity.id
_entity.type
_entity.pdbx_description
1 polymer ?
#
loop_
_entity_poly.entity_id
_entity_poly.type
_entity_poly.pdbx_seq_one_letter_code
_entity_poly.pdbx_strand_id
1 'polypeptide(L)'
;MRWWPEPTAGDVAWCHFPDQVHPKPKPRPGLITLTKESDEGRFFVSVAYGTSQKTDRLYSGEFRITKSEHPAAYASAGLSYDTKFDLSKMLELPYNDDYFSVPPHAPHGQNPKLGTLHPSMVRIAAAAFVASRR
;
A
#
# COMPACT_ATOMS: atom_id res chain seq x y z
N MET A 1 -7.31 15.57 13.82
CA MET A 1 -6.28 14.99 12.94
C MET A 1 -5.20 14.39 13.81
N ARG A 2 -5.15 13.07 13.85
CA ARG A 2 -4.16 12.26 14.57
C ARG A 2 -3.11 11.77 13.58
N TRP A 3 -1.85 12.06 13.85
CA TRP A 3 -0.73 11.50 13.10
C TRP A 3 -0.39 10.10 13.60
N TRP A 4 0.00 9.23 12.67
CA TRP A 4 0.47 7.89 12.98
C TRP A 4 1.98 7.89 13.20
N PRO A 5 2.53 6.92 13.96
CA PRO A 5 3.98 6.72 14.07
C PRO A 5 4.62 6.45 12.71
N GLU A 6 5.94 6.60 12.61
CA GLU A 6 6.69 6.36 11.38
C GLU A 6 6.38 4.98 10.76
N PRO A 7 5.95 4.94 9.47
CA PRO A 7 5.81 3.69 8.74
C PRO A 7 7.09 3.33 7.98
N THR A 8 7.25 2.05 7.64
CA THR A 8 8.39 1.56 6.86
C THR A 8 8.04 1.42 5.38
N ALA A 9 8.96 1.76 4.48
CA ALA A 9 8.82 1.42 3.07
C ALA A 9 8.67 -0.10 2.89
N GLY A 10 7.67 -0.52 2.12
CA GLY A 10 7.25 -1.92 2.00
C GLY A 10 6.09 -2.30 2.93
N ASP A 11 5.68 -1.45 3.88
CA ASP A 11 4.45 -1.69 4.63
C ASP A 11 3.23 -1.62 3.71
N VAL A 12 2.31 -2.56 3.92
CA VAL A 12 0.97 -2.52 3.34
C VAL A 12 0.06 -1.91 4.39
N ALA A 13 -0.50 -0.73 4.11
CA ALA A 13 -1.33 0.03 5.02
C ALA A 13 -2.80 0.03 4.57
N TRP A 14 -3.70 0.18 5.55
CA TRP A 14 -5.13 0.36 5.30
C TRP A 14 -5.41 1.83 4.96
N CYS A 15 -5.67 2.09 3.68
CA CYS A 15 -5.64 3.42 3.09
C CYS A 15 -6.99 3.80 2.44
N HIS A 16 -7.40 5.05 2.59
CA HIS A 16 -8.62 5.64 2.04
C HIS A 16 -8.38 6.30 0.66
N PHE A 17 -7.69 5.59 -0.25
CA PHE A 17 -7.33 6.01 -1.61
C PHE A 17 -7.64 4.84 -2.58
N PRO A 18 -7.97 5.00 -3.90
CA PRO A 18 -7.92 6.19 -4.75
C PRO A 18 -9.24 6.86 -5.12
N ASP A 19 -10.38 6.36 -4.64
CA ASP A 19 -11.69 6.79 -5.10
C ASP A 19 -12.03 8.20 -4.57
N GLN A 20 -11.58 9.21 -5.32
CA GLN A 20 -11.68 10.66 -5.07
C GLN A 20 -10.88 11.11 -3.84
N VAL A 21 -9.99 12.10 -4.01
CA VAL A 21 -9.16 12.67 -2.93
C VAL A 21 -10.05 13.48 -1.97
N HIS A 22 -10.86 12.77 -1.21
CA HIS A 22 -11.75 13.26 -0.17
C HIS A 22 -11.51 12.42 1.10
N PRO A 23 -11.67 12.97 2.31
CA PRO A 23 -11.53 12.19 3.52
C PRO A 23 -12.56 11.03 3.57
N LYS A 24 -12.08 9.81 3.89
CA LYS A 24 -12.86 8.59 4.21
C LYS A 24 -13.65 7.84 3.10
N PRO A 25 -13.17 7.64 1.86
CA PRO A 25 -13.72 6.59 0.97
C PRO A 25 -13.43 5.17 1.51
N LYS A 26 -13.98 4.15 0.83
CA LYS A 26 -13.82 2.74 1.21
C LYS A 26 -12.33 2.39 1.37
N PRO A 27 -11.88 1.94 2.57
CA PRO A 27 -10.47 1.64 2.77
C PRO A 27 -10.05 0.38 2.02
N ARG A 28 -8.81 0.39 1.52
CA ARG A 28 -8.19 -0.69 0.74
C ARG A 28 -6.71 -0.82 1.11
N PRO A 29 -6.07 -1.96 0.79
CA PRO A 29 -4.61 -2.08 0.90
C PRO A 29 -3.90 -1.06 0.02
N GLY A 30 -2.92 -0.34 0.59
CA GLY A 30 -1.99 0.53 -0.13
C GLY A 30 -0.56 0.18 0.24
N LEU A 31 0.32 0.06 -0.75
CA LEU A 31 1.73 -0.22 -0.53
C LEU A 31 2.50 1.09 -0.35
N ILE A 32 3.15 1.26 0.79
CA ILE A 32 4.06 2.38 1.05
C ILE A 32 5.37 2.10 0.32
N THR A 33 5.77 3.00 -0.57
CA THR A 33 7.01 2.87 -1.37
C THR A 33 8.12 3.80 -0.89
N LEU A 34 7.77 4.84 -0.13
CA LEU A 34 8.69 5.82 0.43
C LEU A 34 8.06 6.44 1.68
N THR A 35 8.88 6.69 2.72
CA THR A 35 8.53 7.48 3.90
C THR A 35 9.42 8.73 3.94
N LYS A 36 8.84 9.89 4.25
CA LYS A 36 9.53 11.17 4.46
C LYS A 36 9.07 11.77 5.78
N GLU A 37 9.98 12.39 6.51
CA GLU A 37 9.67 13.20 7.69
C GLU A 37 9.77 14.69 7.31
N SER A 38 8.80 15.50 7.73
CA SER A 38 8.86 16.95 7.62
C SER A 38 9.65 17.56 8.78
N ASP A 39 10.08 18.81 8.67
CA ASP A 39 10.73 19.56 9.75
C ASP A 39 9.92 19.62 11.07
N GLU A 40 8.59 19.50 10.99
CA GLU A 40 7.68 19.45 12.16
C GLU A 40 7.52 18.03 12.76
N GLY A 41 8.30 17.03 12.33
CA GLY A 41 8.21 15.65 12.80
C GLY A 41 6.98 14.87 12.32
N ARG A 42 6.39 15.28 11.18
CA ARG A 42 5.21 14.64 10.57
C ARG A 42 5.63 13.77 9.40
N PHE A 43 5.01 12.59 9.27
CA PHE A 43 5.35 11.64 8.22
C PHE A 43 4.47 11.77 6.98
N PHE A 44 5.09 11.81 5.82
CA PHE A 44 4.45 11.74 4.51
C PHE A 44 4.90 10.46 3.81
N VAL A 45 3.98 9.81 3.09
CA VAL A 45 4.26 8.53 2.44
C VAL A 45 3.87 8.57 0.97
N SER A 46 4.72 8.00 0.12
CA SER A 46 4.34 7.66 -1.26
C SER A 46 3.63 6.32 -1.25
N VAL A 47 2.39 6.26 -1.75
CA VAL A 47 1.55 5.06 -1.69
C VAL A 47 1.10 4.64 -3.08
N ALA A 48 1.31 3.36 -3.41
CA ALA A 48 0.69 2.71 -4.56
C ALA A 48 -0.60 2.00 -4.12
N TYR A 49 -1.71 2.30 -4.78
CA TYR A 49 -2.99 1.73 -4.39
C TYR A 49 -3.12 0.26 -4.82
N GLY A 50 -3.77 -0.55 -3.99
CA GLY A 50 -4.15 -1.92 -4.29
C GLY A 50 -5.59 -2.04 -4.81
N THR A 51 -5.80 -2.88 -5.82
CA THR A 51 -7.14 -3.28 -6.28
C THR A 51 -7.24 -4.79 -6.49
N SER A 52 -8.37 -5.35 -6.08
CA SER A 52 -8.73 -6.74 -6.34
C SER A 52 -9.52 -6.93 -7.64
N GLN A 53 -9.70 -5.86 -8.43
CA GLN A 53 -10.39 -5.92 -9.72
C GLN A 53 -9.40 -6.20 -10.84
N LYS A 54 -9.82 -7.02 -11.82
CA LYS A 54 -9.06 -7.30 -13.05
C LYS A 54 -7.61 -7.75 -12.77
N THR A 55 -7.44 -8.63 -11.79
CA THR A 55 -6.13 -9.16 -11.36
C THR A 55 -5.57 -10.21 -12.33
N ASP A 56 -6.37 -10.66 -13.31
CA ASP A 56 -6.00 -11.52 -14.42
C ASP A 56 -5.12 -10.81 -15.47
N ARG A 57 -5.12 -9.47 -15.49
CA ARG A 57 -4.33 -8.65 -16.42
C ARG A 57 -3.50 -7.59 -15.69
N LEU A 58 -2.22 -7.49 -16.09
CA LEU A 58 -1.31 -6.44 -15.64
C LEU A 58 -1.01 -5.45 -16.76
N TYR A 59 -0.98 -4.17 -16.42
CA TYR A 59 -0.47 -3.08 -17.25
C TYR A 59 0.94 -2.68 -16.83
N SER A 60 1.62 -1.85 -17.65
CA SER A 60 2.92 -1.31 -17.28
C SER A 60 2.83 -0.55 -15.95
N GLY A 61 3.78 -0.80 -15.04
CA GLY A 61 3.73 -0.24 -13.69
C GLY A 61 2.95 -1.07 -12.68
N GLU A 62 2.20 -2.08 -13.09
CA GLU A 62 1.45 -2.93 -12.17
C GLU A 62 2.20 -4.21 -11.81
N PHE A 63 2.00 -4.69 -10.58
CA PHE A 63 2.32 -6.06 -10.19
C PHE A 63 1.21 -6.63 -9.30
N ARG A 64 1.09 -7.96 -9.23
CA ARG A 64 0.08 -8.63 -8.39
C ARG A 64 0.69 -9.52 -7.31
N ILE A 65 -0.05 -9.66 -6.22
CA ILE A 65 0.14 -10.68 -5.19
C ILE A 65 -1.14 -11.49 -5.16
N THR A 66 -1.01 -12.80 -5.40
CA THR A 66 -2.15 -13.74 -5.47
C THR A 66 -1.93 -14.87 -4.48
N LYS A 67 -3.02 -15.42 -3.95
CA LYS A 67 -2.94 -16.52 -2.98
C LYS A 67 -2.35 -17.79 -3.59
N SER A 68 -2.65 -18.05 -4.87
CA SER A 68 -2.20 -19.25 -5.57
C SER A 68 -0.73 -19.19 -5.98
N GLU A 69 -0.26 -18.07 -6.53
CA GLU A 69 1.11 -17.93 -7.05
C GLU A 69 2.09 -17.50 -5.96
N HIS A 70 1.62 -16.75 -4.96
CA HIS A 70 2.46 -16.10 -3.96
C HIS A 70 1.94 -16.29 -2.52
N PRO A 71 1.69 -17.52 -2.04
CA PRO A 71 1.02 -17.76 -0.76
C PRO A 71 1.70 -17.09 0.44
N ALA A 72 3.04 -17.14 0.50
CA ALA A 72 3.81 -16.47 1.57
C ALA A 72 3.72 -14.94 1.49
N ALA A 73 3.80 -14.38 0.28
CA ALA A 73 3.70 -12.92 0.10
C ALA A 73 2.28 -12.41 0.36
N TYR A 74 1.28 -13.19 -0.05
CA TYR A 74 -0.13 -12.93 0.20
C TYR A 74 -0.44 -12.87 1.70
N ALA A 75 0.06 -13.84 2.46
CA ALA A 75 -0.07 -13.87 3.91
C ALA A 75 0.69 -12.72 4.58
N SER A 76 1.94 -12.49 4.20
CA SER A 76 2.78 -11.39 4.72
C SER A 76 2.16 -10.02 4.50
N ALA A 77 1.52 -9.80 3.34
CA ALA A 77 0.85 -8.55 3.00
C ALA A 77 -0.50 -8.35 3.71
N GLY A 78 -1.01 -9.38 4.42
CA GLY A 78 -2.30 -9.32 5.12
C GLY A 78 -3.51 -9.24 4.19
N LEU A 79 -3.40 -9.73 2.95
CA LEU A 79 -4.44 -9.57 1.94
C LEU A 79 -5.61 -10.53 2.16
N SER A 80 -6.84 -10.01 1.98
CA SER A 80 -8.06 -10.84 1.98
C SER A 80 -8.47 -11.30 0.58
N TYR A 81 -7.96 -10.64 -0.46
CA TYR A 81 -8.20 -10.99 -1.87
C TYR A 81 -6.92 -10.82 -2.68
N ASP A 82 -6.82 -11.54 -3.80
CA ASP A 82 -5.80 -11.30 -4.82
C ASP A 82 -5.81 -9.82 -5.19
N THR A 83 -4.65 -9.18 -5.16
CA THR A 83 -4.54 -7.72 -5.26
C THR A 83 -3.39 -7.37 -6.17
N LYS A 84 -3.63 -6.42 -7.08
CA LYS A 84 -2.58 -5.76 -7.85
C LYS A 84 -2.35 -4.34 -7.36
N PHE A 85 -1.10 -3.90 -7.42
CA PHE A 85 -0.65 -2.56 -7.04
C PHE A 85 -0.15 -1.84 -8.28
N ASP A 86 -0.56 -0.58 -8.44
CA ASP A 86 -0.21 0.24 -9.59
C ASP A 86 0.84 1.30 -9.19
N LEU A 87 2.10 1.05 -9.54
CA LEU A 87 3.24 1.93 -9.28
C LEU A 87 3.32 3.10 -10.28
N SER A 88 2.43 3.18 -11.27
CA SER A 88 2.30 4.35 -12.14
C SER A 88 1.42 5.45 -11.54
N LYS A 89 0.63 5.10 -10.51
CA LYS A 89 -0.37 6.00 -9.87
C LYS A 89 -0.11 6.19 -8.38
N MET A 90 1.16 6.37 -8.01
CA MET A 90 1.50 6.68 -6.62
C MET A 90 1.16 8.12 -6.28
N LEU A 91 0.69 8.34 -5.05
CA LEU A 91 0.52 9.67 -4.48
C LEU A 91 1.29 9.81 -3.18
N GLU A 92 1.79 11.02 -2.93
CA GLU A 92 2.29 11.42 -1.63
C GLU A 92 1.12 11.86 -0.74
N LEU A 93 0.97 11.22 0.41
CA LEU A 93 -0.13 11.48 1.35
C LEU A 93 0.42 11.75 2.77
N PRO A 94 -0.20 12.65 3.54
CA PRO A 94 0.02 12.74 4.98
C PRO A 94 -0.31 11.42 5.68
N TYR A 95 0.61 10.89 6.50
CA TYR A 95 0.38 9.66 7.25
C TYR A 95 -0.42 9.92 8.54
N ASN A 96 -1.71 10.20 8.37
CA ASN A 96 -2.64 10.56 9.45
C ASN A 96 -4.02 9.88 9.29
N ASP A 97 -4.94 10.17 10.21
CA ASP A 97 -6.29 9.60 10.28
C ASP A 97 -7.28 10.09 9.21
N ASP A 98 -6.91 11.05 8.36
CA ASP A 98 -7.72 11.45 7.21
C ASP A 98 -7.57 10.46 6.04
N TYR A 99 -6.38 9.87 5.88
CA TYR A 99 -6.02 8.99 4.78
C TYR A 99 -5.78 7.54 5.19
N PHE A 100 -5.46 7.28 6.45
CA PHE A 100 -5.11 5.95 6.95
C PHE A 100 -5.89 5.61 8.21
N SER A 101 -6.37 4.38 8.31
CA SER A 101 -7.10 3.90 9.49
C SER A 101 -6.55 2.58 9.97
N VAL A 102 -6.90 2.19 11.19
CA VAL A 102 -6.55 0.87 11.71
C VAL A 102 -7.31 -0.19 10.91
N PRO A 103 -6.64 -1.20 10.32
CA PRO A 103 -7.32 -2.28 9.59
C PRO A 103 -8.22 -3.12 10.52
N PRO A 104 -9.20 -3.83 9.96
CA PRO A 104 -9.97 -4.82 10.71
C PRO A 104 -9.05 -5.78 11.47
N HIS A 105 -9.39 -6.05 12.73
CA HIS A 105 -8.63 -6.91 13.65
C HIS A 105 -7.23 -6.42 14.07
N ALA A 106 -6.75 -5.30 13.53
CA ALA A 106 -5.53 -4.62 13.99
C ALA A 106 -4.31 -5.57 14.21
N PRO A 107 -3.91 -6.37 13.20
CA PRO A 107 -2.90 -7.44 13.37
C PRO A 107 -1.53 -6.94 13.83
N HIS A 108 -1.25 -5.65 13.63
CA HIS A 108 -0.01 -4.99 14.04
C HIS A 108 -0.22 -3.93 15.13
N GLY A 109 -1.35 -4.00 15.85
CA GLY A 109 -1.72 -3.04 16.88
C GLY A 109 -2.51 -1.85 16.33
N GLN A 110 -2.66 -0.81 17.16
CA GLN A 110 -3.48 0.38 16.86
C GLN A 110 -2.75 1.37 15.92
N ASN A 111 -2.41 0.90 14.72
CA ASN A 111 -1.80 1.67 13.63
C ASN A 111 -2.33 1.19 12.26
N PRO A 112 -2.04 1.91 11.16
CA PRO A 112 -2.59 1.54 9.86
C PRO A 112 -2.00 0.32 9.18
N LYS A 113 -0.97 -0.32 9.74
CA LYS A 113 -0.28 -1.43 9.10
C LYS A 113 -1.19 -2.66 9.03
N LEU A 114 -1.45 -3.10 7.81
CA LEU A 114 -2.13 -4.35 7.48
C LEU A 114 -1.14 -5.51 7.38
N GLY A 115 0.05 -5.26 6.81
CA GLY A 115 1.08 -6.26 6.59
C GLY A 115 2.34 -5.65 5.99
N THR A 116 3.18 -6.47 5.37
CA THR A 116 4.42 -6.04 4.72
C THR A 116 4.65 -6.80 3.41
N LEU A 117 5.22 -6.09 2.42
CA LEU A 117 5.69 -6.66 1.17
C LEU A 117 6.78 -7.70 1.44
N HIS A 118 6.49 -8.94 1.10
CA HIS A 118 7.45 -10.02 1.29
C HIS A 118 8.69 -9.85 0.39
N PRO A 119 9.91 -10.19 0.86
CA PRO A 119 11.14 -10.01 0.09
C PRO A 119 11.13 -10.62 -1.32
N SER A 120 10.42 -11.74 -1.52
CA SER A 120 10.28 -12.37 -2.85
C SER A 120 9.62 -11.46 -3.89
N MET A 121 8.84 -10.47 -3.45
CA MET A 121 8.14 -9.53 -4.33
C MET A 121 8.95 -8.28 -4.65
N VAL A 122 10.05 -8.00 -3.94
CA VAL A 122 10.81 -6.75 -4.09
C VAL A 122 11.34 -6.59 -5.51
N ARG A 123 11.89 -7.65 -6.12
CA ARG A 123 12.38 -7.61 -7.50
C ARG A 123 11.25 -7.36 -8.51
N ILE A 124 10.07 -7.94 -8.27
CA ILE A 124 8.90 -7.78 -9.13
C ILE A 124 8.37 -6.34 -9.03
N ALA A 125 8.23 -5.81 -7.81
CA ALA A 125 7.83 -4.43 -7.57
C ALA A 125 8.83 -3.43 -8.18
N ALA A 126 10.14 -3.67 -8.04
CA ALA A 126 11.17 -2.85 -8.67
C ALA A 126 11.09 -2.86 -10.20
N ALA A 127 10.85 -4.02 -10.82
CA ALA A 127 10.68 -4.11 -12.27
C ALA A 127 9.43 -3.35 -12.75
N ALA A 128 8.31 -3.47 -12.03
CA ALA A 128 7.11 -2.70 -12.31
C ALA A 128 7.36 -1.18 -12.16
N PHE A 129 8.06 -0.75 -11.11
CA PHE A 129 8.43 0.66 -10.92
C PHE A 129 9.29 1.22 -12.06
N VAL A 130 10.23 0.44 -12.59
CA VAL A 130 11.02 0.86 -13.75
C VAL A 130 10.15 0.96 -14.99
N ALA A 131 9.20 0.03 -15.17
CA ALA A 131 8.28 0.03 -16.30
C ALA A 131 7.27 1.19 -16.27
N SER A 132 6.90 1.70 -15.09
CA SER A 132 5.97 2.85 -14.97
C SER A 132 6.55 4.18 -15.45
N ARG A 133 7.87 4.25 -15.67
CA ARG A 133 8.62 5.46 -16.08
C ARG A 133 8.88 5.55 -17.59
N ARG A 134 8.34 4.60 -18.36
CA ARG A 134 8.46 4.55 -19.82
C ARG A 134 7.18 5.06 -20.46
#